data_AF-A0A1R3HF34-F1
#
_entry.id   AF-A0A1R3HF34-F1
#
_cell.length_a   1.000
_cell.length_b   1.000
_cell.length_c   1.000
_cell.angle_alpha   90.00
_cell.angle_beta   90.00
_cell.angle_gamma   90.00
#
_symmetry.space_group_name_H-M   'P 1'
#
loop_
_entity.id
_entity.type
_entity.pdbx_description
1 polymer ?
#
loop_
_entity_poly.entity_id
_entity_poly.type
_entity_poly.pdbx_seq_one_letter_code
_entity_poly.pdbx_strand_id
1 'polypeptide(L)'
;MMKLRLCSLHYGVRANIWRRPVSLYCSNSKSIISSSSIEVKPKLALYLRPLSFSTSLSELTKWHKWAKNLASSVGSSFVHLDNGPDSTLLQRELNWLLEDLLEVQHHSRILPLLESCSNENADVAVALRVPLEDLYCAWRQRIEERRPFQYVVGCEHWRDLVLSVQEGVLIPRPETEIIIDLVEDVALKNNPKLAQGLCLYGLIWGLVLVLVLLLLPLQRP
;
A
#
# COMPACT_ATOMS: atom_id res chain seq x y z
N MET A 1 11.89 -5.32 5.11
CA MET A 1 11.70 -3.86 5.02
C MET A 1 12.02 -3.40 3.61
N MET A 2 10.97 -3.19 2.80
CA MET A 2 10.92 -2.46 1.51
C MET A 2 12.25 -2.16 0.79
N LYS A 3 12.97 -3.22 0.37
CA LYS A 3 14.34 -3.11 -0.14
C LYS A 3 14.44 -2.67 -1.61
N LEU A 4 13.32 -2.49 -2.32
CA LEU A 4 13.32 -2.43 -3.79
C LEU A 4 12.50 -1.32 -4.46
N ARG A 5 12.01 -0.29 -3.74
CA ARG A 5 11.29 0.82 -4.41
C ARG A 5 12.19 1.83 -5.15
N LEU A 6 13.51 1.61 -5.23
CA LEU A 6 14.45 2.58 -5.81
C LEU A 6 14.71 2.45 -7.32
N CYS A 7 14.14 1.49 -8.03
CA CYS A 7 14.31 1.39 -9.48
C CYS A 7 13.06 0.77 -10.14
N SER A 8 12.31 1.57 -10.90
CA SER A 8 11.66 1.21 -12.18
C SER A 8 10.49 2.16 -12.51
N LEU A 9 10.80 3.41 -12.87
CA LEU A 9 9.91 4.22 -13.70
C LEU A 9 10.35 4.00 -15.15
N HIS A 10 9.67 3.12 -15.88
CA HIS A 10 9.43 3.22 -17.32
C HIS A 10 8.32 2.23 -17.70
N TYR A 11 7.56 2.58 -18.74
CA TYR A 11 6.40 1.91 -19.32
C TYR A 11 5.03 2.38 -18.81
N GLY A 12 4.54 3.40 -19.51
CA GLY A 12 3.16 3.84 -19.46
C GLY A 12 2.21 2.79 -20.04
N VAL A 13 1.07 2.63 -19.38
CA VAL A 13 -0.10 1.95 -19.91
C VAL A 13 -1.29 2.88 -19.73
N ARG A 14 -1.85 3.34 -20.86
CA ARG A 14 -3.12 4.07 -20.92
C ARG A 14 -4.24 3.15 -20.44
N ALA A 15 -4.93 3.51 -19.36
CA ALA A 15 -6.16 2.85 -18.94
C ALA A 15 -7.35 3.76 -19.19
N ASN A 16 -8.34 3.21 -19.89
CA ASN A 16 -9.50 3.90 -20.44
C ASN A 16 -10.49 4.36 -19.36
N ILE A 17 -11.13 5.48 -19.68
CA ILE A 17 -12.12 6.24 -18.90
C ILE A 17 -13.35 5.36 -18.63
N TRP A 18 -13.64 5.08 -17.36
CA TRP A 18 -14.97 4.68 -16.90
C TRP A 18 -15.43 5.61 -15.78
N ARG A 19 -16.60 6.22 -16.01
CA ARG A 19 -17.22 7.21 -15.13
C ARG A 19 -17.77 6.55 -13.86
N ARG A 20 -17.66 7.30 -12.75
CA ARG A 20 -18.12 7.01 -11.39
C ARG A 20 -19.63 6.75 -11.27
N PRO A 21 -20.05 6.20 -10.11
CA PRO A 21 -20.86 6.99 -9.20
C PRO A 21 -20.13 7.28 -7.88
N VAL A 22 -20.44 8.44 -7.32
CA VAL A 22 -19.95 8.94 -6.03
C VAL A 22 -20.63 8.14 -4.91
N SER A 23 -19.84 7.58 -3.98
CA SER A 23 -20.34 7.05 -2.72
C SER A 23 -19.74 7.86 -1.59
N LEU A 24 -20.50 8.86 -1.13
CA LEU A 24 -20.40 9.38 0.23
C LEU A 24 -20.74 8.24 1.18
N TYR A 25 -19.91 7.94 2.18
CA TYR A 25 -20.31 7.57 3.55
C TYR A 25 -19.04 7.26 4.34
N CYS A 26 -18.71 8.15 5.28
CA CYS A 26 -17.91 7.80 6.45
C CYS A 26 -18.92 7.35 7.50
N SER A 27 -18.95 6.06 7.85
CA SER A 27 -19.79 5.57 8.94
C SER A 27 -19.13 4.37 9.60
N ASN A 28 -18.79 4.58 10.86
CA ASN A 28 -18.51 3.54 11.83
C ASN A 28 -19.80 2.74 12.03
N SER A 29 -19.82 1.43 11.80
CA SER A 29 -21.00 0.60 12.07
C SER A 29 -20.59 -0.80 12.51
N LYS A 30 -21.00 -1.14 13.73
CA LYS A 30 -20.99 -2.49 14.29
C LYS A 30 -21.80 -3.44 13.39
N SER A 31 -21.34 -4.68 13.35
CA SER A 31 -21.83 -5.81 12.55
C SER A 31 -23.35 -5.92 12.40
N ILE A 32 -23.81 -6.03 11.15
CA ILE A 32 -24.97 -6.84 10.77
C ILE A 32 -24.54 -7.65 9.54
N ILE A 33 -24.33 -8.96 9.74
CA ILE A 33 -24.00 -9.90 8.68
C ILE A 33 -25.24 -10.06 7.81
N SER A 34 -25.19 -9.45 6.62
CA SER A 34 -26.10 -9.76 5.53
C SER A 34 -25.29 -10.53 4.50
N SER A 35 -25.65 -11.80 4.28
CA SER A 35 -25.03 -12.69 3.30
C SER A 35 -25.30 -12.18 1.88
N SER A 36 -24.48 -11.22 1.46
CA SER A 36 -24.32 -10.83 0.07
C SER A 36 -22.89 -11.20 -0.33
N SER A 37 -22.77 -11.90 -1.45
CA SER A 37 -21.50 -12.29 -2.05
C SER A 37 -20.65 -11.03 -2.22
N ILE A 38 -19.64 -10.84 -1.37
CA ILE A 38 -18.74 -9.69 -1.47
C ILE A 38 -17.90 -9.94 -2.73
N GLU A 39 -18.29 -9.32 -3.84
CA GLU A 39 -17.46 -9.27 -5.03
C GLU A 39 -16.28 -8.34 -4.72
N VAL A 40 -15.20 -8.93 -4.21
CA VAL A 40 -14.00 -8.20 -3.79
C VAL A 40 -13.26 -7.74 -5.05
N LYS A 41 -13.63 -6.57 -5.58
CA LYS A 41 -12.88 -5.94 -6.67
C LYS A 41 -11.53 -5.48 -6.14
N PRO A 42 -10.41 -5.86 -6.79
CA PRO A 42 -9.09 -5.49 -6.32
C PRO A 42 -8.96 -3.96 -6.30
N LYS A 43 -8.62 -3.42 -5.13
CA LYS A 43 -8.40 -1.98 -4.97
C LYS A 43 -7.11 -1.59 -5.69
N LEU A 44 -7.20 -0.60 -6.57
CA LEU A 44 -6.04 -0.05 -7.27
C LEU A 44 -5.03 0.54 -6.27
N ALA A 45 -3.77 0.16 -6.41
CA ALA A 45 -2.65 0.69 -5.65
C ALA A 45 -2.60 2.23 -5.73
N LEU A 46 -2.21 2.88 -4.64
CA LEU A 46 -2.27 4.33 -4.48
C LEU A 46 -1.54 5.06 -5.61
N TYR A 47 -0.30 4.66 -5.91
CA TYR A 47 0.54 5.28 -6.92
C TYR A 47 0.01 5.17 -8.36
N LEU A 48 -0.88 4.19 -8.62
CA LEU A 48 -1.53 3.98 -9.93
C LEU A 48 -2.85 4.74 -10.08
N ARG A 49 -3.37 5.34 -9.02
CA ARG A 49 -4.64 6.09 -9.08
C ARG A 49 -4.46 7.40 -9.86
N PRO A 50 -5.49 7.83 -10.60
CA PRO A 50 -5.46 9.13 -11.26
C PRO A 50 -5.47 10.28 -10.24
N LEU A 51 -4.75 11.36 -10.56
CA LEU A 51 -4.76 12.62 -9.82
C LEU A 51 -6.11 13.33 -9.99
N SER A 52 -7.10 12.88 -9.22
CA SER A 52 -8.51 13.27 -9.38
C SER A 52 -8.96 14.35 -8.39
N PHE A 53 -8.09 14.70 -7.46
CA PHE A 53 -8.39 15.60 -6.35
C PHE A 53 -7.37 16.74 -6.34
N SER A 54 -7.77 17.86 -5.76
CA SER A 54 -6.89 19.01 -5.56
C SER A 54 -7.08 19.52 -4.14
N THR A 55 -5.99 19.95 -3.51
CA THR A 55 -6.00 20.63 -2.22
C THR A 55 -5.07 21.83 -2.27
N SER A 56 -5.14 22.74 -1.29
CA SER A 56 -4.13 23.78 -1.16
C SER A 56 -2.87 23.24 -0.48
N LEU A 57 -1.72 23.81 -0.80
CA LEU A 57 -0.46 23.49 -0.15
C LEU A 57 -0.56 23.73 1.37
N SER A 58 -1.29 24.77 1.81
CA SER A 58 -1.52 25.04 3.23
C SER A 58 -2.22 23.86 3.93
N GLU A 59 -3.29 23.33 3.35
CA GLU A 59 -4.00 22.17 3.92
C GLU A 59 -3.15 20.91 3.90
N LEU A 60 -2.38 20.68 2.83
CA LEU A 60 -1.44 19.56 2.77
C LEU A 60 -0.33 19.67 3.83
N THR A 61 0.21 20.87 4.07
CA THR A 61 1.20 21.14 5.12
C THR A 61 0.61 20.92 6.51
N LYS A 62 -0.64 21.34 6.75
CA LYS A 62 -1.35 21.06 8.01
C LYS A 62 -1.49 19.55 8.25
N TRP A 63 -1.92 18.82 7.22
CA TRP A 63 -2.00 17.36 7.28
C TRP A 63 -0.64 16.72 7.55
N HIS A 64 0.41 17.13 6.83
CA HIS A 64 1.76 16.60 6.99
C HIS A 64 2.28 16.81 8.42
N LYS A 65 2.12 18.02 8.97
CA LYS A 65 2.51 18.34 10.35
C LYS A 65 1.73 17.51 11.37
N TRP A 66 0.43 17.38 11.19
CA TRP A 66 -0.41 16.51 12.04
C TRP A 66 0.06 15.05 11.99
N ALA A 67 0.28 14.52 10.79
CA ALA A 67 0.69 13.13 10.58
C ALA A 67 2.07 12.83 11.18
N LYS A 68 3.02 13.77 11.05
CA LYS A 68 4.36 13.70 11.64
C LYS A 68 4.31 13.74 13.17
N ASN A 69 3.47 14.61 13.74
CA ASN A 69 3.27 14.68 15.18
C ASN A 69 2.66 13.38 15.73
N LEU A 70 1.66 12.83 15.03
CA LEU A 70 1.04 11.56 15.39
C LEU A 70 2.05 10.40 15.36
N ALA A 71 2.86 10.31 14.30
CA ALA A 71 3.92 9.31 14.18
C ALA A 71 5.00 9.46 15.27
N SER A 72 5.35 10.71 15.61
CA SER A 72 6.32 10.98 16.67
C SER A 72 5.79 10.65 18.07
N SER A 73 4.47 10.77 18.28
CA SER A 73 3.84 10.45 19.58
C SER A 73 3.95 8.97 19.97
N VAL A 74 4.17 8.08 18.99
CA VAL A 74 4.38 6.64 19.22
C VAL A 74 5.70 6.35 19.95
N GLY A 75 6.75 7.15 19.68
CA GLY A 75 8.09 6.91 20.22
C GLY A 75 8.61 5.49 19.92
N SER A 76 8.93 4.74 20.97
CA SER A 76 9.36 3.34 20.93
C SER A 76 8.29 2.37 21.44
N SER A 77 7.06 2.84 21.71
CA SER A 77 5.99 2.03 22.30
C SER A 77 5.74 0.73 21.52
N PHE A 78 5.73 0.82 20.19
CA PHE A 78 5.48 -0.33 19.32
C PHE A 78 6.67 -1.31 19.33
N VAL A 79 7.90 -0.81 19.35
CA VAL A 79 9.10 -1.66 19.44
C VAL A 79 9.05 -2.50 20.70
N HIS A 80 8.69 -1.90 21.84
CA HIS A 80 8.62 -2.62 23.12
C HIS A 80 7.47 -3.64 23.20
N LEU A 81 6.39 -3.44 22.44
CA LEU A 81 5.23 -4.34 22.44
C LEU A 81 5.41 -5.57 21.56
N ASP A 82 5.81 -5.37 20.30
CA ASP A 82 5.81 -6.43 19.28
C ASP A 82 6.95 -6.32 18.27
N ASN A 83 8.04 -5.61 18.61
CA ASN A 83 9.09 -5.23 17.67
C ASN A 83 8.52 -4.47 16.44
N GLY A 84 7.42 -3.74 16.65
CA GLY A 84 6.80 -2.89 15.65
C GLY A 84 7.66 -1.68 15.27
N PRO A 85 7.15 -0.81 14.38
CA PRO A 85 7.91 0.31 13.87
C PRO A 85 8.07 1.40 14.93
N ASP A 86 9.27 1.97 15.02
CA ASP A 86 9.53 3.16 15.82
C ASP A 86 9.09 4.44 15.08
N SER A 87 9.15 5.56 15.79
CA SER A 87 8.85 6.88 15.20
C SER A 87 9.67 7.20 13.95
N THR A 88 10.93 6.75 13.85
CA THR A 88 11.78 7.01 12.68
C THR A 88 11.30 6.24 11.45
N LEU A 89 10.91 4.97 11.62
CA LEU A 89 10.33 4.17 10.56
C LEU A 89 8.98 4.75 10.12
N LEU A 90 8.13 5.16 11.06
CA LEU A 90 6.83 5.76 10.75
C LEU A 90 6.95 7.08 9.98
N GLN A 91 7.94 7.92 10.31
CA GLN A 91 8.22 9.13 9.52
C GLN A 91 8.68 8.79 8.10
N ARG A 92 9.47 7.73 7.92
CA ARG A 92 9.85 7.26 6.59
C ARG A 92 8.66 6.71 5.80
N GLU A 93 7.76 5.96 6.45
CA GLU A 93 6.49 5.53 5.84
C GLU A 93 5.61 6.72 5.41
N LEU A 94 5.60 7.80 6.20
CA LEU A 94 4.87 9.03 5.86
C LEU A 94 5.44 9.67 4.58
N ASN A 95 6.76 9.70 4.44
CA ASN A 95 7.41 10.21 3.23
C ASN A 95 7.07 9.35 2.01
N TRP A 96 7.10 8.02 2.14
CA TRP A 96 6.67 7.13 1.05
C TRP A 96 5.20 7.31 0.68
N LEU A 97 4.33 7.54 1.66
CA LEU A 97 2.93 7.86 1.41
C LEU A 97 2.80 9.15 0.59
N LEU A 98 3.56 10.20 0.93
CA LEU A 98 3.58 11.46 0.19
C LEU A 98 4.08 11.30 -1.25
N GLU A 99 5.15 10.51 -1.45
CA GLU A 99 5.67 10.18 -2.78
C GLU A 99 4.60 9.46 -3.63
N ASP A 100 3.89 8.50 -3.05
CA ASP A 100 2.80 7.76 -3.69
C ASP A 100 1.53 8.61 -3.92
N LEU A 101 1.38 9.76 -3.25
CA LEU A 101 0.25 10.67 -3.42
C LEU A 101 0.45 11.71 -4.51
N LEU A 102 1.70 12.15 -4.69
CA LEU A 102 2.07 13.23 -5.59
C LEU A 102 2.65 12.68 -6.90
N GLU A 103 2.55 13.46 -7.96
CA GLU A 103 3.26 13.14 -9.20
C GLU A 103 4.76 13.38 -9.04
N VAL A 104 5.57 12.56 -9.70
CA VAL A 104 7.04 12.57 -9.57
C VAL A 104 7.64 13.95 -9.88
N GLN A 105 7.10 14.65 -10.89
CA GLN A 105 7.54 16.01 -11.25
C GLN A 105 7.33 17.06 -10.15
N HIS A 106 6.45 16.78 -9.19
CA HIS A 106 6.13 17.70 -8.10
C HIS A 106 6.90 17.38 -6.82
N HIS A 107 7.57 16.22 -6.73
CA HIS A 107 8.33 15.82 -5.53
C HIS A 107 9.40 16.85 -5.16
N SER A 108 10.22 17.27 -6.12
CA SER A 108 11.32 18.24 -5.89
C SER A 108 10.83 19.65 -5.52
N ARG A 109 9.59 19.99 -5.86
CA ARG A 109 8.99 21.30 -5.57
C ARG A 109 8.20 21.30 -4.28
N ILE A 110 7.45 20.24 -3.99
CA ILE A 110 6.47 20.20 -2.90
C ILE A 110 7.07 19.59 -1.63
N LEU A 111 7.84 18.51 -1.71
CA LEU A 111 8.35 17.83 -0.51
C LEU A 111 9.24 18.75 0.35
N PRO A 112 10.19 19.53 -0.20
CA PRO A 112 10.97 20.46 0.61
C PRO A 112 10.11 21.56 1.25
N LEU A 113 9.02 21.97 0.59
CA LEU A 113 8.10 22.98 1.11
C LEU A 113 7.28 22.46 2.29
N LEU A 114 6.93 21.17 2.30
CA LEU A 114 6.25 20.52 3.41
C LEU A 114 7.16 20.37 4.64
N GLU A 115 8.47 20.33 4.43
CA GLU A 115 9.48 20.29 5.49
C GLU A 115 9.80 21.69 6.03
N SER A 116 9.74 22.71 5.19
CA SER A 116 9.92 24.10 5.61
C SER A 116 8.68 24.62 6.35
N CYS A 117 8.83 25.00 7.62
CA CYS A 117 7.75 25.50 8.49
C CYS A 117 7.17 26.87 8.10
N SER A 118 7.40 27.35 6.88
CA SER A 118 7.04 28.70 6.43
C SER A 118 5.60 28.73 5.87
N ASN A 119 4.75 29.55 6.47
CA ASN A 119 3.31 29.67 6.12
C ASN A 119 3.06 30.55 4.87
N GLU A 120 4.12 30.92 4.15
CA GLU A 120 4.10 32.00 3.15
C GLU A 120 3.47 31.59 1.80
N ASN A 121 3.27 30.29 1.55
CA ASN A 121 2.84 29.76 0.24
C ASN A 121 1.39 29.21 0.26
N ALA A 122 0.44 30.01 0.77
CA ALA A 122 -0.88 29.52 1.14
C ALA A 122 -1.82 29.10 -0.01
N ASP A 123 -1.57 29.52 -1.25
CA ASP A 123 -2.56 29.38 -2.35
C ASP A 123 -2.12 28.49 -3.53
N VAL A 124 -1.03 27.73 -3.38
CA VAL A 124 -0.62 26.79 -4.43
C VAL A 124 -1.53 25.56 -4.40
N ALA A 125 -2.28 25.33 -5.47
CA ALA A 125 -3.07 24.12 -5.64
C ALA A 125 -2.15 22.91 -5.93
N VAL A 126 -2.40 21.80 -5.24
CA VAL A 126 -1.66 20.54 -5.35
C VAL A 126 -2.63 19.43 -5.74
N ALA A 127 -2.35 18.75 -6.84
CA ALA A 127 -3.13 17.60 -7.29
C ALA A 127 -2.77 16.35 -6.46
N LEU A 128 -3.79 15.60 -6.04
CA LEU A 128 -3.66 14.39 -5.22
C LEU A 128 -4.39 13.20 -5.85
N ARG A 129 -3.86 12.01 -5.61
CA ARG A 129 -4.46 10.72 -6.04
C ARG A 129 -5.66 10.29 -5.18
N VAL A 130 -5.80 10.84 -3.98
CA VAL A 130 -6.80 10.52 -2.95
C VAL A 130 -7.23 11.82 -2.26
N PRO A 131 -8.50 11.97 -1.84
CA PRO A 131 -8.93 13.17 -1.14
C PRO A 131 -8.22 13.28 0.23
N LEU A 132 -8.01 14.51 0.70
CA LEU A 132 -7.23 14.78 1.91
C LEU A 132 -7.83 14.09 3.16
N GLU A 133 -9.16 14.05 3.25
CA GLU A 133 -9.92 13.42 4.34
C GLU A 133 -9.63 11.91 4.44
N ASP A 134 -9.54 11.22 3.30
CA ASP A 134 -9.17 9.81 3.28
C ASP A 134 -7.73 9.60 3.78
N LEU A 135 -6.84 10.59 3.61
CA LEU A 135 -5.46 10.55 4.15
C LEU A 135 -5.44 10.68 5.67
N TYR A 136 -6.26 11.56 6.24
CA TYR A 136 -6.44 11.63 7.69
C TYR A 136 -6.92 10.30 8.25
N CYS A 137 -7.94 9.70 7.64
CA CYS A 137 -8.46 8.40 8.05
C CYS A 137 -7.41 7.30 7.91
N ALA A 138 -6.76 7.19 6.75
CA ALA A 138 -5.80 6.12 6.49
C ALA A 138 -4.56 6.20 7.39
N TRP A 139 -4.04 7.40 7.62
CA TRP A 139 -2.89 7.60 8.53
C TRP A 139 -3.26 7.37 9.99
N ARG A 140 -4.47 7.78 10.40
CA ARG A 140 -4.97 7.48 11.74
C ARG A 140 -5.06 5.97 11.97
N GLN A 141 -5.67 5.22 11.05
CA GLN A 141 -5.75 3.76 11.14
C GLN A 141 -4.36 3.10 11.18
N ARG A 142 -3.40 3.62 10.39
CA ARG A 142 -2.02 3.12 10.38
C ARG A 142 -1.38 3.17 11.77
N ILE A 143 -1.62 4.25 12.51
CA ILE A 143 -1.01 4.49 13.83
C ILE A 143 -1.86 3.88 14.94
N GLU A 144 -3.13 4.24 15.04
CA GLU A 144 -4.00 3.88 16.17
C GLU A 144 -4.46 2.42 16.13
N GLU A 145 -4.83 1.92 14.95
CA GLU A 145 -5.32 0.54 14.77
C GLU A 145 -4.20 -0.43 14.39
N ARG A 146 -2.94 0.05 14.35
CA ARG A 146 -1.76 -0.71 13.88
C ARG A 146 -1.96 -1.32 12.49
N ARG A 147 -2.74 -0.68 11.63
CA ARG A 147 -3.04 -1.17 10.29
C ARG A 147 -1.74 -1.31 9.47
N PRO A 148 -1.47 -2.44 8.79
CA PRO A 148 -0.27 -2.57 7.99
C PRO A 148 -0.15 -1.47 6.91
N PHE A 149 1.04 -0.90 6.75
CA PHE A 149 1.29 0.17 5.78
C PHE A 149 0.93 -0.23 4.35
N GLN A 150 1.11 -1.49 4.00
CA GLN A 150 0.76 -2.04 2.70
C GLN A 150 -0.71 -1.86 2.35
N TYR A 151 -1.62 -1.96 3.32
CA TYR A 151 -3.05 -1.72 3.09
C TYR A 151 -3.40 -0.23 2.97
N VAL A 152 -2.53 0.65 3.47
CA VAL A 152 -2.64 2.11 3.27
C VAL A 152 -2.34 2.44 1.82
N VAL A 153 -1.21 1.96 1.29
CA VAL A 153 -0.79 2.17 -0.10
C VAL A 153 -1.52 1.24 -1.09
N GLY A 154 -2.15 0.18 -0.62
CA GLY A 154 -2.88 -0.79 -1.43
C GLY A 154 -1.99 -1.69 -2.30
N CYS A 155 -0.70 -1.82 -1.99
CA CYS A 155 0.21 -2.69 -2.72
C CYS A 155 1.36 -3.22 -1.86
N GLU A 156 1.92 -4.35 -2.28
CA GLU A 156 3.15 -4.92 -1.74
C GLU A 156 4.07 -5.35 -2.89
N HIS A 157 5.38 -5.14 -2.71
CA HIS A 157 6.40 -5.64 -3.64
C HIS A 157 6.80 -7.04 -3.21
N TRP A 158 6.75 -7.98 -4.13
CA TRP A 158 7.10 -9.37 -3.88
C TRP A 158 7.88 -9.91 -5.07
N ARG A 159 9.17 -10.19 -4.85
CA ARG A 159 10.14 -10.42 -5.94
C ARG A 159 10.06 -9.30 -7.00
N ASP A 160 9.85 -9.69 -8.26
CA ASP A 160 9.72 -8.78 -9.41
C ASP A 160 8.28 -8.33 -9.67
N LEU A 161 7.34 -8.66 -8.79
CA LEU A 161 5.91 -8.35 -8.93
C LEU A 161 5.48 -7.26 -7.94
N VAL A 162 4.52 -6.43 -8.37
CA VAL A 162 3.78 -5.52 -7.48
C VAL A 162 2.34 -6.02 -7.39
N LEU A 163 1.96 -6.53 -6.21
CA LEU A 163 0.65 -7.09 -5.96
C LEU A 163 -0.25 -6.04 -5.31
N SER A 164 -1.50 -5.94 -5.79
CA SER A 164 -2.51 -5.13 -5.11
C SER A 164 -2.99 -5.86 -3.86
N VAL A 165 -2.97 -5.19 -2.71
CA VAL A 165 -3.38 -5.76 -1.42
C VAL A 165 -4.44 -4.89 -0.76
N GLN A 166 -5.27 -5.50 0.06
CA GLN A 166 -6.35 -4.83 0.76
C GLN A 166 -6.74 -5.58 2.03
N GLU A 167 -7.67 -5.01 2.81
CA GLU A 167 -8.10 -5.63 4.06
C GLU A 167 -8.65 -7.05 3.83
N GLY A 168 -8.27 -7.98 4.70
CA GLY A 168 -8.63 -9.40 4.59
C GLY A 168 -7.78 -10.23 3.63
N VAL A 169 -6.78 -9.62 2.98
CA VAL A 169 -5.85 -10.27 2.05
C VAL A 169 -4.47 -10.35 2.68
N LEU A 170 -3.93 -11.56 2.91
CA LEU A 170 -2.55 -11.75 3.41
C LEU A 170 -1.52 -10.79 2.74
N ILE A 171 -0.51 -10.36 3.47
CA ILE A 171 0.58 -9.58 2.86
C ILE A 171 1.73 -10.57 2.60
N PRO A 172 2.17 -10.76 1.35
CA PRO A 172 3.28 -11.67 1.06
C PRO A 172 4.54 -11.21 1.81
N ARG A 173 5.26 -12.16 2.40
CA ARG A 173 6.42 -11.88 3.25
C ARG A 173 7.72 -12.36 2.58
N PRO A 174 8.87 -11.72 2.81
CA PRO A 174 10.15 -12.18 2.24
C PRO A 174 10.47 -13.64 2.55
N GLU A 175 10.05 -14.14 3.72
CA GLU A 175 10.22 -15.54 4.12
C GLU A 175 9.46 -16.51 3.19
N THR A 176 8.33 -16.08 2.61
CA THR A 176 7.58 -16.88 1.62
C THR A 176 8.26 -16.92 0.25
N GLU A 177 9.19 -16.00 -0.02
CA GLU A 177 10.03 -16.08 -1.22
C GLU A 177 10.94 -17.31 -1.11
N ILE A 178 11.61 -17.52 0.02
CA ILE A 178 12.55 -18.64 0.24
C ILE A 178 11.89 -20.00 -0.04
N ILE A 179 10.60 -20.15 0.28
CA ILE A 179 9.85 -21.39 0.02
C ILE A 179 9.80 -21.68 -1.48
N ILE A 180 9.63 -20.66 -2.33
CA ILE A 180 9.60 -20.82 -3.78
C ILE A 180 10.98 -21.22 -4.31
N ASP A 181 12.05 -20.59 -3.81
CA ASP A 181 13.42 -20.94 -4.22
C ASP A 181 13.73 -22.41 -3.85
N LEU A 182 13.29 -22.86 -2.67
CA LEU A 182 13.46 -24.25 -2.24
C LEU A 182 12.68 -25.22 -3.14
N VAL A 183 11.43 -24.89 -3.49
CA VAL A 183 10.61 -25.71 -4.40
C VAL A 183 11.24 -25.80 -5.78
N GLU A 184 11.75 -24.68 -6.29
CA GLU A 184 12.48 -24.62 -7.57
C GLU A 184 13.74 -25.51 -7.53
N ASP A 185 14.55 -25.37 -6.48
CA ASP A 185 15.75 -26.18 -6.26
C ASP A 185 15.47 -27.68 -6.20
N VAL A 186 14.43 -28.09 -5.45
CA VAL A 186 14.06 -29.50 -5.30
C VAL A 186 13.50 -30.04 -6.62
N ALA A 187 12.69 -29.27 -7.34
CA ALA A 187 12.14 -29.69 -8.62
C ALA A 187 13.23 -29.84 -9.69
N LEU A 188 14.21 -28.92 -9.73
CA LEU A 188 15.36 -28.96 -10.62
C LEU A 188 16.29 -30.15 -10.32
N LYS A 189 16.54 -30.44 -9.04
CA LYS A 189 17.41 -31.55 -8.60
C LYS A 189 16.77 -32.92 -8.83
N ASN A 190 15.48 -33.07 -8.56
CA ASN A 190 14.83 -34.38 -8.58
C ASN A 190 14.33 -34.81 -9.97
N ASN A 191 14.02 -33.87 -10.87
CA ASN A 191 13.61 -34.19 -12.24
C ASN A 191 13.77 -32.98 -13.18
N PRO A 192 14.88 -32.84 -13.93
CA PRO A 192 15.10 -31.72 -14.84
C PRO A 192 14.07 -31.65 -16.00
N LYS A 193 13.31 -32.73 -16.24
CA LYS A 193 12.16 -32.74 -17.17
C LYS A 193 10.93 -32.01 -16.62
N LEU A 194 10.76 -31.90 -15.30
CA LEU A 194 9.69 -31.09 -14.69
C LEU A 194 9.97 -29.60 -14.85
N ALA A 195 11.24 -29.20 -14.87
CA ALA A 195 11.67 -27.83 -15.10
C ALA A 195 11.44 -27.35 -16.54
N GLN A 196 11.34 -28.28 -17.51
CA GLN A 196 11.02 -27.96 -18.91
C GLN A 196 9.52 -27.87 -19.20
N GLY A 197 8.65 -28.14 -18.22
CA GLY A 197 7.22 -28.29 -18.44
C GLY A 197 6.36 -27.29 -17.68
N LEU A 198 5.20 -27.02 -18.28
CA LEU A 198 4.00 -26.38 -17.72
C LEU A 198 3.66 -26.79 -16.26
N CYS A 199 4.23 -27.88 -15.74
CA CYS A 199 4.09 -28.36 -14.35
C CYS A 199 4.88 -27.56 -13.32
N LEU A 200 6.10 -27.07 -13.59
CA LEU A 200 6.81 -26.24 -12.62
C LEU A 200 6.11 -24.88 -12.49
N TYR A 201 5.73 -24.29 -13.64
CA TYR A 201 4.81 -23.17 -13.67
C TYR A 201 3.50 -23.52 -13.00
N GLY A 202 2.88 -24.68 -13.23
CA GLY A 202 1.64 -25.08 -12.58
C GLY A 202 1.75 -25.27 -11.06
N LEU A 203 2.89 -25.72 -10.54
CA LEU A 203 3.15 -25.83 -9.10
C LEU A 203 3.48 -24.48 -8.47
N ILE A 204 4.29 -23.66 -9.12
CA ILE A 204 4.61 -22.30 -8.65
C ILE A 204 3.36 -21.43 -8.74
N TRP A 205 2.66 -21.42 -9.87
CA TRP A 205 1.35 -20.78 -10.04
C TRP A 205 0.30 -21.43 -9.15
N GLY A 206 0.39 -22.72 -8.84
CA GLY A 206 -0.49 -23.39 -7.88
C GLY A 206 -0.22 -22.96 -6.44
N LEU A 207 1.04 -22.74 -6.06
CA LEU A 207 1.46 -22.25 -4.75
C LEU A 207 1.20 -20.76 -4.62
N VAL A 208 1.40 -19.99 -5.70
CA VAL A 208 0.96 -18.60 -5.85
C VAL A 208 -0.56 -18.53 -5.84
N LEU A 209 -1.27 -19.46 -6.49
CA LEU A 209 -2.74 -19.54 -6.45
C LEU A 209 -3.21 -19.91 -5.06
N VAL A 210 -2.55 -20.83 -4.36
CA VAL A 210 -2.85 -21.16 -2.96
C VAL A 210 -2.53 -19.98 -2.06
N LEU A 211 -1.44 -19.24 -2.30
CA LEU A 211 -1.21 -17.96 -1.64
C LEU A 211 -2.37 -17.02 -1.96
N VAL A 212 -2.74 -16.85 -3.24
CA VAL A 212 -3.83 -15.98 -3.74
C VAL A 212 -5.22 -16.40 -3.23
N LEU A 213 -5.42 -17.69 -2.93
CA LEU A 213 -6.64 -18.24 -2.34
C LEU A 213 -6.62 -18.13 -0.82
N LEU A 214 -5.46 -18.20 -0.17
CA LEU A 214 -5.27 -17.84 1.26
C LEU A 214 -5.29 -16.31 1.48
N LEU A 215 -5.08 -15.56 0.39
CA LEU A 215 -5.23 -14.12 0.23
C LEU A 215 -6.70 -13.75 -0.04
N LEU A 216 -7.60 -14.69 -0.38
CA LEU A 216 -9.03 -14.44 -0.23
C LEU A 216 -9.37 -14.50 1.27
N PRO A 217 -10.25 -13.61 1.77
CA PRO A 217 -10.59 -13.61 3.18
C PRO A 217 -11.08 -15.01 3.56
N LEU A 218 -10.35 -15.67 4.47
CA LEU A 218 -10.79 -16.88 5.14
C LEU A 218 -12.20 -16.59 5.68
N GLN A 219 -13.22 -17.03 4.96
CA GLN A 219 -14.57 -17.16 5.48
C GLN A 219 -14.47 -18.18 6.62
N ARG A 220 -14.18 -17.69 7.83
CA ARG A 220 -14.43 -18.49 9.01
C ARG A 220 -15.95 -18.60 9.13
N PRO A 221 -16.48 -19.84 9.24
CA PRO A 221 -17.91 -20.07 9.46
C PRO A 221 -18.38 -19.47 10.79
#